data_AF-I3XRK4-F1
#
_entry.id   AF-I3XRK4-F1
#
_cell.length_a   1.000
_cell.length_b   1.000
_cell.length_c   1.000
_cell.angle_alpha   90.00
_cell.angle_beta   90.00
_cell.angle_gamma   90.00
#
_symmetry.space_group_name_H-M   'P 1'
#
loop_
_entity.id
_entity.type
_entity.pdbx_description
1 polymer ?
#
loop_
_entity_poly.entity_id
_entity_poly.type
_entity_poly.pdbx_seq_one_letter_code
_entity_poly.pdbx_strand_id
1 'polypeptide(L)'
;MVVDSVEKLRELLSRGWKPYYHKAVKRWYLRPPSGPERVVVDRVLEPLVEKIYEEIKSSRKVIRAGDIQAARASGATIQQIVEEFKVPRSTVYIALEKAPDGVVKPVIFLL
;
A
#
# COMPACT_ATOMS: atom_id res chain seq x y z
N MET A 1 -11.34 20.17 -1.35
CA MET A 1 -10.20 20.67 -2.15
C MET A 1 -10.08 19.85 -3.44
N VAL A 2 -9.62 20.45 -4.54
CA VAL A 2 -9.32 19.78 -5.82
C VAL A 2 -7.81 19.86 -6.09
N VAL A 3 -7.24 18.79 -6.63
CA VAL A 3 -5.89 18.74 -7.20
C VAL A 3 -5.98 18.99 -8.70
N ASP A 4 -5.53 20.15 -9.13
CA ASP A 4 -5.69 20.70 -10.49
C ASP A 4 -4.36 20.92 -11.22
N SER A 5 -3.23 20.75 -10.54
CA SER A 5 -1.90 20.82 -11.14
C SER A 5 -1.02 19.62 -10.82
N VAL A 6 -0.03 19.38 -11.67
CA VAL A 6 0.97 18.30 -11.50
C VAL A 6 1.84 18.60 -10.28
N GLU A 7 2.16 19.86 -10.02
CA GLU A 7 2.96 20.31 -8.88
C GLU A 7 2.26 19.94 -7.56
N LYS A 8 0.97 20.26 -7.44
CA LYS A 8 0.17 19.95 -6.25
C LYS A 8 -0.03 18.46 -6.06
N LEU A 9 -0.19 17.71 -7.16
CA LEU A 9 -0.24 16.25 -7.12
C LEU A 9 1.08 15.68 -6.55
N ARG A 10 2.23 16.13 -7.05
CA ARG A 10 3.55 15.70 -6.57
C ARG A 10 3.78 16.07 -5.10
N GLU A 11 3.38 17.28 -4.69
CA GLU A 11 3.46 17.73 -3.30
C GLU A 11 2.70 16.76 -2.37
N LEU A 12 1.45 16.46 -2.68
CA LEU A 12 0.63 15.55 -1.86
C LEU A 12 1.18 14.12 -1.84
N LEU A 13 1.62 13.61 -2.98
CA LEU A 13 2.27 12.29 -3.06
C LEU A 13 3.53 12.22 -2.19
N SER A 14 4.36 13.28 -2.20
CA SER A 14 5.56 13.35 -1.36
C SER A 14 5.25 13.38 0.13
N ARG A 15 4.08 13.91 0.51
CA ARG A 15 3.52 13.86 1.87
C ARG A 15 2.85 12.53 2.21
N GLY A 16 3.01 11.51 1.38
CA GLY A 16 2.46 10.17 1.63
C GLY A 16 0.98 10.02 1.31
N TRP A 17 0.36 11.00 0.63
CA TRP A 17 -1.01 10.82 0.14
C TRP A 17 -1.05 9.77 -0.95
N LYS A 18 -2.10 8.94 -0.97
CA LYS A 18 -2.22 7.79 -1.87
C LYS A 18 -3.39 7.93 -2.83
N PRO A 19 -3.21 7.56 -4.11
CA PRO A 19 -4.31 7.41 -5.05
C PRO A 19 -5.38 6.44 -4.54
N TYR A 20 -6.63 6.84 -4.68
CA TYR A 20 -7.81 6.06 -4.33
C TYR A 20 -8.89 6.27 -5.39
N TYR A 21 -9.28 5.19 -6.04
CA TYR A 21 -10.40 5.21 -7.00
C TYR A 21 -11.71 4.87 -6.30
N HIS A 22 -12.64 5.82 -6.28
CA HIS A 22 -13.95 5.62 -5.69
C HIS A 22 -14.91 5.02 -6.72
N LYS A 23 -15.15 3.71 -6.65
CA LYS A 23 -15.93 2.97 -7.64
C LYS A 23 -17.36 3.51 -7.87
N ALA A 24 -18.06 3.89 -6.80
CA ALA A 24 -19.46 4.34 -6.91
C ALA A 24 -19.62 5.62 -7.73
N VAL A 25 -18.68 6.57 -7.62
CA VAL A 25 -18.73 7.86 -8.31
C VAL A 25 -17.79 7.94 -9.50
N LYS A 26 -17.03 6.86 -9.77
CA LYS A 26 -16.05 6.75 -10.86
C LYS A 26 -15.08 7.94 -10.94
N ARG A 27 -14.50 8.31 -9.79
CA ARG A 27 -13.57 9.44 -9.67
C ARG A 27 -12.32 9.06 -8.88
N TRP A 28 -11.21 9.68 -9.25
CA TRP A 28 -9.96 9.58 -8.49
C TRP A 28 -9.88 10.61 -7.38
N TYR A 29 -9.33 10.15 -6.27
CA TYR A 29 -9.04 10.95 -5.10
C TYR A 29 -7.62 10.67 -4.63
N LEU A 30 -7.08 11.58 -3.84
CA LEU A 30 -5.96 11.30 -2.95
C LEU A 30 -6.48 11.19 -1.51
N ARG A 31 -5.99 10.21 -0.76
CA ARG A 31 -6.23 10.09 0.68
C ARG A 31 -4.94 10.33 1.46
N PRO A 32 -4.99 11.06 2.58
CA PRO A 32 -3.84 11.22 3.46
C PRO A 32 -3.49 9.87 4.11
N PRO A 33 -2.25 9.72 4.59
CA PRO A 33 -1.85 8.53 5.34
C PRO A 33 -2.62 8.38 6.66
N SER A 34 -3.05 9.49 7.25
CA SER A 34 -3.84 9.50 8.49
C SER A 34 -5.04 10.43 8.32
N GLY A 35 -6.24 9.87 8.39
CA GLY A 35 -7.49 10.64 8.40
C GLY A 35 -8.52 10.24 7.33
N PRO A 36 -9.78 10.66 7.50
CA PRO A 36 -10.86 10.30 6.60
C PRO A 36 -10.91 11.17 5.34
N GLU A 37 -10.20 12.31 5.34
CA GLU A 37 -10.25 13.31 4.28
C GLU A 37 -9.90 12.71 2.91
N ARG A 38 -10.50 13.27 1.87
CA ARG A 38 -10.19 12.93 0.48
C ARG A 38 -10.20 14.20 -0.34
N VAL A 39 -9.21 14.32 -1.21
CA VAL A 39 -9.08 15.44 -2.13
C VAL A 39 -9.38 14.91 -3.52
N VAL A 40 -10.29 15.56 -4.23
CA VAL A 40 -10.70 15.17 -5.58
C VAL A 40 -9.56 15.50 -6.54
N VAL A 41 -9.29 14.61 -7.49
CA VAL A 41 -8.34 14.87 -8.58
C VAL A 41 -9.10 15.43 -9.79
N ASP A 42 -8.55 16.47 -10.42
CA ASP A 42 -9.09 17.00 -11.68
C ASP A 42 -9.06 15.92 -12.77
N ARG A 43 -10.08 15.91 -13.65
CA ARG A 43 -10.21 14.89 -14.71
C ARG A 43 -8.98 14.82 -15.62
N VAL A 44 -8.34 15.96 -15.87
CA VAL A 44 -7.16 16.03 -16.74
C VAL A 44 -5.97 15.25 -16.15
N LEU A 45 -5.90 15.15 -14.82
CA LEU A 45 -4.82 14.46 -14.10
C LEU A 45 -5.13 12.99 -13.78
N GLU A 46 -6.37 12.53 -13.98
CA GLU A 46 -6.78 11.16 -13.66
C GLU A 46 -5.91 10.09 -14.36
N PRO A 47 -5.54 10.21 -15.65
CA PRO A 47 -4.67 9.23 -16.31
C PRO A 47 -3.29 9.12 -15.64
N LEU A 48 -2.74 10.24 -15.17
CA LEU A 48 -1.46 10.26 -14.45
C LEU A 48 -1.60 9.59 -13.08
N VAL A 49 -2.68 9.88 -12.36
CA VAL A 49 -2.95 9.28 -11.04
C VAL A 49 -3.20 7.78 -11.14
N GLU A 50 -3.89 7.32 -12.19
CA GLU A 50 -4.07 5.90 -12.49
C GLU A 50 -2.74 5.19 -12.75
N LYS A 51 -1.87 5.79 -13.58
CA LYS A 51 -0.53 5.23 -13.84
C LYS A 51 0.26 5.08 -12.53
N ILE A 52 0.28 6.11 -11.70
CA ILE A 52 0.96 6.09 -10.40
C ILE A 52 0.37 5.01 -9.48
N TYR A 53 -0.96 4.86 -9.46
CA TYR A 53 -1.62 3.81 -8.68
C TYR A 53 -1.17 2.41 -9.13
N GLU A 54 -1.11 2.16 -10.44
CA GLU A 54 -0.67 0.87 -10.97
C GLU A 54 0.83 0.63 -10.73
N GLU A 55 1.69 1.65 -10.77
CA GLU A 55 3.10 1.55 -10.36
C GLU A 55 3.25 1.21 -8.86
N ILE A 56 2.46 1.85 -7.99
CA ILE A 56 2.42 1.53 -6.55
C ILE A 56 1.90 0.11 -6.31
N LYS A 57 0.95 -0.34 -7.13
CA LYS A 57 0.36 -1.68 -7.02
C LYS A 57 1.29 -2.76 -7.54
N SER A 58 2.02 -2.52 -8.63
CA SER A 58 2.97 -3.45 -9.23
C SER A 58 4.28 -3.55 -8.43
N SER A 59 4.71 -2.47 -7.78
CA SER A 59 5.84 -2.46 -6.84
C SER A 59 5.56 -3.17 -5.51
N ARG A 60 4.32 -3.62 -5.25
CA ARG A 60 4.02 -4.50 -4.10
C ARG A 60 4.73 -5.83 -4.31
N LYS A 61 5.88 -6.01 -3.65
CA LYS A 61 6.53 -7.32 -3.55
C LYS A 61 5.49 -8.33 -3.06
N VAL A 62 5.32 -9.39 -3.84
CA VAL A 62 4.58 -10.58 -3.43
C VAL A 62 5.41 -11.25 -2.34
N ILE A 63 4.87 -11.36 -1.13
CA ILE A 63 5.53 -12.03 -0.02
C ILE A 63 4.91 -13.41 0.11
N ARG A 64 5.75 -14.46 -0.02
CA ARG A 64 5.27 -15.83 0.19
C ARG A 64 5.22 -16.11 1.67
N ALA A 65 4.24 -16.90 2.08
CA ALA A 65 4.13 -17.39 3.45
C ALA A 65 5.40 -18.17 3.84
N GLY A 66 5.97 -18.93 2.90
CA GLY A 66 7.23 -19.64 3.09
C GLY A 66 8.41 -18.73 3.48
N ASP A 67 8.49 -17.50 2.97
CA ASP A 67 9.57 -16.56 3.30
C ASP A 67 9.46 -16.13 4.78
N ILE A 68 8.23 -15.84 5.24
CA ILE A 68 7.94 -15.49 6.64
C ILE A 68 8.17 -16.69 7.57
N GLN A 69 7.75 -17.88 7.15
CA GLN A 69 7.95 -19.11 7.90
C GLN A 69 9.44 -19.45 8.04
N ALA A 70 10.23 -19.26 6.96
CA ALA A 70 11.67 -19.46 6.98
C ALA A 70 12.36 -18.49 7.95
N ALA A 71 12.00 -17.20 7.92
CA ALA A 71 12.50 -16.20 8.87
C ALA A 71 12.14 -16.57 10.32
N ARG A 72 10.92 -17.10 10.54
CA ARG A 72 10.51 -17.57 11.87
C ARG A 72 11.31 -18.80 12.32
N ALA A 73 11.54 -19.75 11.41
CA ALA A 73 12.31 -20.96 11.68
C ALA A 73 13.80 -20.66 11.94
N SER A 74 14.36 -19.60 11.35
CA SER A 74 15.72 -19.13 11.64
C SER A 74 15.82 -18.31 12.95
N GLY A 75 14.73 -18.21 13.72
CA GLY A 75 14.71 -17.58 15.03
C GLY A 75 14.29 -16.12 15.05
N ALA A 76 13.89 -15.51 13.92
CA ALA A 76 13.42 -14.14 13.92
C ALA A 76 12.16 -13.97 14.78
N THR A 77 12.11 -12.89 15.55
CA THR A 77 10.91 -12.52 16.31
C THR A 77 9.82 -12.00 15.36
N ILE A 78 8.56 -12.05 15.81
CA ILE A 78 7.44 -11.48 15.04
C ILE A 78 7.68 -10.00 14.72
N GLN A 79 8.28 -9.24 15.63
CA GLN A 79 8.60 -7.82 15.41
C GLN A 79 9.62 -7.63 14.29
N GLN A 80 10.68 -8.43 14.29
CA GLN A 80 11.70 -8.38 13.22
C GLN A 80 11.10 -8.73 11.85
N ILE A 81 10.23 -9.74 11.80
CA ILE A 81 9.53 -10.13 10.55
C ILE A 81 8.61 -9.00 10.07
N VAL A 82 7.87 -8.34 10.96
CA VAL A 82 7.05 -7.17 10.62
C VAL A 82 7.91 -6.06 9.99
N GLU A 83 9.10 -5.80 10.55
CA GLU A 83 10.00 -4.76 10.08
C GLU A 83 10.70 -5.11 8.77
N GLU A 84 11.09 -6.37 8.58
CA GLU A 84 11.75 -6.89 7.39
C GLU A 84 10.79 -6.94 6.20
N PHE A 85 9.62 -7.54 6.40
CA PHE A 85 8.63 -7.78 5.35
C PHE A 85 7.62 -6.63 5.19
N LYS A 86 7.66 -5.62 6.07
CA LYS A 86 6.74 -4.47 6.07
C LYS A 86 5.26 -4.88 6.05
N VAL A 87 4.93 -5.89 6.86
CA VAL A 87 3.56 -6.42 6.98
C VAL A 87 3.04 -6.26 8.41
N PRO A 88 1.72 -6.10 8.62
CA PRO A 88 1.15 -6.09 9.97
C PRO A 88 1.42 -7.38 10.71
N ARG A 89 1.46 -7.29 12.05
CA ARG A 89 1.58 -8.45 12.93
C ARG A 89 0.53 -9.54 12.63
N SER A 90 -0.71 -9.15 12.36
CA SER A 90 -1.78 -10.08 11.98
C SER A 90 -1.48 -10.83 10.68
N THR A 91 -0.87 -10.17 9.70
CA THR A 91 -0.44 -10.80 8.44
C THR A 91 0.68 -11.81 8.67
N VAL A 92 1.60 -11.56 9.61
CA VAL A 92 2.62 -12.55 10.01
C VAL A 92 1.96 -13.80 10.57
N TYR A 93 1.02 -13.68 11.51
CA TYR A 93 0.33 -14.86 12.07
C TYR A 93 -0.43 -15.65 11.00
N ILE A 94 -1.14 -14.96 10.10
CA ILE A 94 -1.83 -15.60 8.96
C ILE A 94 -0.83 -16.34 8.06
N ALA A 95 0.36 -15.78 7.83
CA ALA A 95 1.39 -16.44 7.03
C ALA A 95 1.91 -17.73 7.67
N LEU A 96 2.02 -17.77 9.01
CA LEU A 96 2.49 -18.96 9.73
C LEU A 96 1.51 -20.15 9.63
N GLU A 97 0.22 -19.89 9.39
CA GLU A 97 -0.82 -20.92 9.25
C GLU A 97 -1.08 -21.33 7.79
N LYS A 98 -0.49 -20.63 6.81
CA LYS A 98 -0.69 -20.90 5.37
C LYS A 98 0.26 -21.97 4.86
N ALA A 99 -0.12 -22.59 3.74
CA ALA A 99 0.84 -23.36 2.95
C ALA A 99 2.01 -22.47 2.48
N PRO A 100 3.25 -23.00 2.35
CA PRO A 100 4.44 -22.20 2.04
C PRO A 100 4.37 -21.43 0.70
N ASP A 101 3.63 -21.95 -0.26
CA ASP A 101 3.34 -21.35 -1.57
C ASP A 101 2.25 -20.27 -1.52
N GLY A 102 1.53 -20.18 -0.40
CA GLY A 102 0.50 -19.17 -0.16
C GLY A 102 1.09 -17.76 -0.17
N VAL A 103 0.35 -16.81 -0.76
CA VAL A 103 0.74 -15.40 -0.79
C VAL A 103 0.05 -14.65 0.36
N VAL A 104 0.81 -13.78 1.03
CA VAL A 104 0.26 -12.76 1.92
C VAL A 104 0.43 -11.37 1.31
N LYS A 105 -0.64 -10.57 1.38
CA LYS A 105 -0.62 -9.20 0.87
C LYS A 105 0.02 -8.29 1.92
N PRO A 106 1.11 -7.58 1.60
CA PRO A 106 1.58 -6.53 2.47
C PRO A 106 0.51 -5.46 2.60
N VAL A 107 0.05 -5.22 3.82
CA VAL A 107 -0.70 -4.01 4.16
C VAL A 107 0.35 -3.01 4.58
N ILE A 108 0.58 -2.01 3.74
CA ILE A 108 1.61 -1.02 4.01
C ILE A 108 1.23 -0.22 5.26
N PHE A 109 1.94 -0.44 6.37
CA PHE A 109 2.20 0.62 7.35
C PHE A 109 3.19 1.58 6.68
N LEU A 110 2.77 2.80 6.37
CA LEU A 110 3.74 3.87 6.14
C LEU A 110 3.88 4.62 7.45
N LEU A 111 5.06 4.45 8.05
CA LEU A 111 5.67 5.44 8.93
C LEU A 111 5.88 6.75 8.15
#